data_AF-A0A0D0DT65-F1
#
_entry.id   AF-A0A0D0DT65-F1
#
_cell.length_a   1.000
_cell.length_b   1.000
_cell.length_c   1.000
_cell.angle_alpha   90.00
_cell.angle_beta   90.00
_cell.angle_gamma   90.00
#
_symmetry.space_group_name_H-M   'P 1'
#
loop_
_entity.id
_entity.type
_entity.pdbx_description
1 polymer ?
#
loop_
_entity_poly.entity_id
_entity_poly.type
_entity_poly.pdbx_seq_one_letter_code
_entity_poly.pdbx_strand_id
1 'polypeptide(L)'
;MPSIKNPIQSVANIAEQLHTCAQAAIHKAPHDGAIKATREQFGLETKYVDLFIQFIGATNIPKMDVLGTADPYFHARLDHKLLYVSSVQCNTLTPVWNETWQVKNVPTSAALSVVLRDKDEGALTDDFIGKFETTVYPGTKEVEIQGPVGLRHSKRGTFWLKIESSPSRGDPNLLPYLFDGPIHYSRHSSPTVGALTKLRDDRLYSTWKIYIKGIPQIFGEQVQPWNRKYAAAQTIFQGPTSLAVRSGIQAGHRMLYARTVKNGFGVIQSSKDVINLLHGGTHRSSADGTVSYAHRIKPAVYTYIISTDDESLRFSETGAAFFVDFASKHALHSNCAESVRYSGEFHPRPVGGWKDFSDNLQDDEVNWELVIDNNSGTYSPDPAILPKVKEIIELNFFGFQVVALPHDDPELKASVDACRAYALSKRGVTEHELQPHVTEGEETLSHRVLMGIPPGS
;
A
#
# COMPACT_ATOMS: atom_id res chain seq x y z
N MET A 1 -13.01 -64.93 1.74
CA MET A 1 -13.57 -63.64 1.29
C MET A 1 -12.47 -62.59 1.32
N PRO A 2 -11.96 -62.09 0.19
CA PRO A 2 -10.98 -61.01 0.20
C PRO A 2 -11.69 -59.67 0.38
N SER A 3 -11.14 -58.82 1.25
CA SER A 3 -11.69 -57.50 1.58
C SER A 3 -11.60 -56.55 0.38
N ILE A 4 -12.73 -55.94 0.05
CA ILE A 4 -12.83 -54.84 -0.92
C ILE A 4 -12.17 -53.63 -0.26
N LYS A 5 -10.95 -53.28 -0.67
CA LYS A 5 -10.31 -52.03 -0.25
C LYS A 5 -11.04 -50.86 -0.92
N ASN A 6 -11.46 -49.88 -0.12
CA ASN A 6 -12.15 -48.68 -0.59
C ASN A 6 -11.26 -47.88 -1.57
N PRO A 7 -11.71 -47.66 -2.82
CA PRO A 7 -10.91 -46.97 -3.85
C PRO A 7 -10.62 -45.50 -3.51
N ILE A 8 -11.40 -44.88 -2.63
CA ILE A 8 -11.23 -43.48 -2.21
C ILE A 8 -9.98 -43.30 -1.33
N GLN A 9 -9.67 -44.29 -0.48
CA GLN A 9 -8.48 -44.26 0.39
C GLN A 9 -7.17 -44.50 -0.40
N SER A 10 -7.22 -45.28 -1.49
CA SER A 10 -6.03 -45.48 -2.31
C SER A 10 -5.70 -44.25 -3.15
N VAL A 11 -6.70 -43.48 -3.59
CA VAL A 11 -6.48 -42.24 -4.36
C VAL A 11 -5.91 -41.12 -3.47
N ALA A 12 -6.37 -41.01 -2.22
CA ALA A 12 -5.82 -40.06 -1.24
C ALA A 12 -4.33 -40.34 -0.94
N ASN A 13 -3.97 -41.61 -0.71
CA ASN A 13 -2.58 -42.00 -0.46
C ASN A 13 -1.67 -41.81 -1.68
N ILE A 14 -2.19 -42.01 -2.90
CA ILE A 14 -1.42 -41.77 -4.13
C ILE A 14 -1.22 -40.26 -4.36
N ALA A 15 -2.21 -39.43 -4.06
CA ALA A 15 -2.09 -37.97 -4.12
C ALA A 15 -1.07 -37.44 -3.10
N GLU A 16 -1.06 -38.00 -1.89
CA GLU A 16 -0.13 -37.63 -0.81
C GLU A 16 1.32 -38.09 -1.10
N GLN A 17 1.49 -39.26 -1.73
CA GLN A 17 2.79 -39.75 -2.21
C GLN A 17 3.33 -38.94 -3.39
N LEU A 18 2.48 -38.58 -4.36
CA LEU A 18 2.84 -37.69 -5.46
C LEU A 18 3.20 -36.28 -4.94
N HIS A 19 2.51 -35.81 -3.90
CA HIS A 19 2.80 -34.54 -3.25
C HIS A 19 4.16 -34.55 -2.53
N THR A 20 4.48 -35.62 -1.80
CA THR A 20 5.77 -35.79 -1.13
C THR A 20 6.93 -35.87 -2.14
N CYS A 21 6.73 -36.56 -3.27
CA CYS A 21 7.71 -36.58 -4.37
C CYS A 21 7.88 -35.21 -5.03
N ALA A 22 6.81 -34.42 -5.17
CA ALA A 22 6.88 -33.05 -5.68
C ALA A 22 7.61 -32.11 -4.69
N GLN A 23 7.38 -32.25 -3.38
CA GLN A 23 8.11 -31.51 -2.34
C GLN A 23 9.61 -31.80 -2.33
N ALA A 24 10.03 -33.03 -2.64
CA ALA A 24 11.44 -33.36 -2.78
C ALA A 24 12.10 -32.74 -4.04
N ALA A 25 11.31 -32.46 -5.09
CA ALA A 25 11.78 -31.82 -6.31
C ALA A 25 11.86 -30.27 -6.20
N ILE A 26 11.00 -29.67 -5.36
CA ILE A 26 10.96 -28.21 -5.08
C ILE A 26 12.30 -27.66 -4.54
N HIS A 27 13.14 -28.50 -3.94
CA HIS A 27 14.40 -28.06 -3.31
C HIS A 27 15.57 -27.79 -4.28
N LYS A 28 15.43 -28.02 -5.59
CA LYS A 28 16.52 -27.81 -6.57
C LYS A 28 16.02 -27.11 -7.86
N ALA A 29 16.35 -25.82 -7.99
CA ALA A 29 16.24 -24.96 -9.20
C ALA A 29 14.91 -24.18 -9.41
N PRO A 30 14.92 -23.06 -10.16
CA PRO A 30 13.85 -22.05 -10.17
C PRO A 30 12.59 -22.58 -10.87
N HIS A 31 11.48 -22.58 -10.12
CA HIS A 31 10.46 -23.62 -10.21
C HIS A 31 9.25 -23.29 -11.10
N ASP A 32 9.08 -22.05 -11.54
CA ASP A 32 7.84 -21.62 -12.20
C ASP A 32 7.75 -22.03 -13.69
N GLY A 33 8.86 -22.00 -14.42
CA GLY A 33 8.87 -22.30 -15.86
C GLY A 33 8.69 -23.79 -16.17
N ALA A 34 9.26 -24.67 -15.35
CA ALA A 34 9.30 -26.11 -15.60
C ALA A 34 7.95 -26.79 -15.31
N ILE A 35 7.25 -26.42 -14.24
CA ILE A 35 5.91 -26.97 -13.94
C ILE A 35 4.90 -26.53 -14.99
N LYS A 36 4.96 -25.27 -15.41
CA LYS A 36 4.06 -24.72 -16.42
C LYS A 36 4.25 -25.44 -17.77
N ALA A 37 5.50 -25.58 -18.23
CA ALA A 37 5.84 -26.31 -19.45
C ALA A 37 5.41 -27.78 -19.39
N THR A 38 5.56 -28.43 -18.24
CA THR A 38 5.16 -29.83 -18.05
C THR A 38 3.63 -29.99 -18.11
N ARG A 39 2.86 -29.08 -17.50
CA ARG A 39 1.39 -29.15 -17.54
C ARG A 39 0.81 -28.87 -18.93
N GLU A 40 1.39 -27.92 -19.65
CA GLU A 40 1.05 -27.65 -21.05
C GLU A 40 1.35 -28.88 -21.94
N GLN A 41 2.47 -29.56 -21.69
CA GLN A 41 2.86 -30.78 -22.41
C GLN A 41 1.93 -31.98 -22.14
N PHE A 42 1.30 -32.07 -20.95
CA PHE A 42 0.41 -33.18 -20.57
C PHE A 42 -1.09 -32.84 -20.65
N GLY A 43 -1.47 -31.66 -21.16
CA GLY A 43 -2.88 -31.28 -21.34
C GLY A 43 -3.69 -31.21 -20.04
N LEU A 44 -3.04 -30.92 -18.90
CA LEU A 44 -3.70 -30.81 -17.61
C LEU A 44 -4.35 -29.42 -17.47
N GLU A 45 -5.68 -29.39 -17.48
CA GLU A 45 -6.47 -28.17 -17.29
C GLU A 45 -6.16 -27.53 -15.92
N THR A 46 -5.74 -26.25 -15.93
CA THR A 46 -5.45 -25.52 -14.70
C THR A 46 -6.75 -25.08 -14.06
N LYS A 47 -7.04 -25.60 -12.87
CA LYS A 47 -8.21 -25.19 -12.09
C LYS A 47 -7.90 -23.94 -11.28
N TYR A 48 -8.88 -23.05 -11.22
CA TYR A 48 -8.80 -21.78 -10.49
C TYR A 48 -9.80 -21.76 -9.33
N VAL A 49 -9.41 -21.14 -8.22
CA VAL A 49 -10.23 -20.92 -7.04
C VAL A 49 -10.15 -19.48 -6.56
N ASP A 50 -11.24 -19.00 -5.99
CA ASP A 50 -11.30 -17.75 -5.25
C ASP A 50 -11.00 -18.07 -3.79
N LEU A 51 -10.01 -17.37 -3.22
CA LEU A 51 -9.48 -17.58 -1.88
C LEU A 51 -9.96 -16.50 -0.92
N PHE A 52 -10.34 -16.93 0.28
CA PHE A 52 -10.43 -16.10 1.48
C PHE A 52 -9.40 -16.63 2.48
N ILE A 53 -8.40 -15.82 2.79
CA ILE A 53 -7.31 -16.17 3.70
C ILE A 53 -7.45 -15.30 4.96
N GLN A 54 -7.55 -15.93 6.12
CA GLN A 54 -7.49 -15.26 7.41
C GLN A 54 -6.17 -15.59 8.10
N PHE A 55 -5.33 -14.57 8.29
CA PHE A 55 -4.10 -14.65 9.06
C PHE A 55 -4.41 -14.40 10.53
N ILE A 56 -4.42 -15.46 11.34
CA ILE A 56 -4.95 -15.41 12.71
C ILE A 56 -3.90 -14.82 13.66
N GLY A 57 -2.75 -15.45 13.76
CA GLY A 57 -1.74 -15.09 14.75
C GLY A 57 -0.52 -16.01 14.73
N ALA A 58 0.44 -15.71 15.59
CA ALA A 58 1.59 -16.57 15.86
C ALA A 58 1.88 -16.61 17.37
N THR A 59 2.66 -17.60 17.82
CA THR A 59 3.14 -17.68 19.20
C THR A 59 4.55 -18.24 19.26
N ASN A 60 5.20 -18.04 20.41
CA ASN A 60 6.55 -18.49 20.68
C ASN A 60 7.55 -18.00 19.62
N ILE A 61 7.32 -16.81 19.07
CA ILE A 61 8.32 -16.15 18.25
C ILE A 61 9.51 -15.73 19.12
N PRO A 62 10.74 -15.77 18.60
CA PRO A 62 11.92 -15.34 19.36
C PRO A 62 11.81 -13.86 19.74
N LYS A 63 12.38 -13.52 20.90
CA LYS A 63 12.72 -12.14 21.23
C LYS A 63 13.85 -11.69 20.31
N MET A 64 13.71 -10.49 19.76
CA MET A 64 14.60 -9.94 18.74
C MET A 64 15.16 -8.59 19.18
N ASP A 65 14.39 -7.79 19.91
CA ASP A 65 14.86 -6.54 20.53
C ASP A 65 15.78 -6.73 21.75
N VAL A 66 16.75 -5.82 21.93
CA VAL A 66 17.57 -5.73 23.15
C VAL A 66 16.74 -5.27 24.36
N LEU A 67 15.89 -4.25 24.16
CA LEU A 67 14.97 -3.68 25.14
C LEU A 67 13.53 -3.84 24.62
N GLY A 68 12.73 -4.73 25.21
CA GLY A 68 11.40 -5.09 24.68
C GLY A 68 11.27 -6.59 24.37
N THR A 69 10.36 -6.96 23.48
CA THR A 69 10.17 -8.34 22.99
C THR A 69 10.42 -8.43 21.49
N ALA A 70 9.37 -8.23 20.69
CA ALA A 70 9.40 -8.07 19.25
C ALA A 70 8.15 -7.25 18.86
N ASP A 71 8.25 -6.52 17.76
CA ASP A 71 7.21 -5.84 17.01
C ASP A 71 6.89 -6.59 15.68
N PRO A 72 6.35 -7.82 15.72
CA PRO A 72 6.22 -8.66 14.54
C PRO A 72 5.20 -8.16 13.51
N TYR A 73 5.55 -8.35 12.24
CA TYR A 73 4.65 -8.27 11.09
C TYR A 73 5.05 -9.30 10.03
N PHE A 74 4.21 -9.51 9.02
CA PHE A 74 4.50 -10.47 7.95
C PHE A 74 4.24 -9.95 6.54
N HIS A 75 4.99 -10.51 5.60
CA HIS A 75 4.75 -10.45 4.17
C HIS A 75 4.20 -11.80 3.71
N ALA A 76 2.99 -11.84 3.16
CA ALA A 76 2.42 -13.02 2.55
C ALA A 76 2.40 -12.85 1.03
N ARG A 77 2.92 -13.83 0.30
CA ARG A 77 2.99 -13.84 -1.16
C ARG A 77 2.26 -15.05 -1.71
N LEU A 78 1.37 -14.81 -2.67
CA LEU A 78 0.83 -15.87 -3.52
C LEU A 78 1.74 -15.99 -4.74
N ASP A 79 2.51 -17.09 -4.76
CA ASP A 79 3.66 -17.31 -5.63
C ASP A 79 4.58 -16.06 -5.64
N HIS A 80 4.61 -15.35 -6.78
CA HIS A 80 5.33 -14.10 -6.98
C HIS A 80 4.44 -13.00 -7.59
N LYS A 81 3.11 -13.18 -7.53
CA LYS A 81 2.15 -12.34 -8.25
C LYS A 81 1.49 -11.29 -7.39
N LEU A 82 1.12 -11.63 -6.16
CA LEU A 82 0.55 -10.68 -5.22
C LEU A 82 1.29 -10.71 -3.88
N LEU A 83 1.33 -9.53 -3.24
CA LEU A 83 1.93 -9.32 -1.94
C LEU A 83 0.89 -8.71 -1.00
N TYR A 84 0.67 -9.39 0.12
CA TYR A 84 -0.05 -8.88 1.27
C TYR A 84 0.95 -8.55 2.38
N VAL A 85 0.74 -7.44 3.09
CA VAL A 85 1.62 -7.02 4.19
C VAL A 85 0.79 -6.62 5.39
N SER A 86 0.99 -7.31 6.52
CA SER A 86 0.15 -7.15 7.71
C SER A 86 0.39 -5.83 8.46
N SER A 87 -0.44 -5.53 9.45
CA SER A 87 -0.10 -4.57 10.50
C SER A 87 1.08 -5.04 11.37
N VAL A 88 1.72 -4.09 12.05
CA VAL A 88 2.76 -4.35 13.05
C VAL A 88 2.08 -4.53 14.40
N GLN A 89 2.39 -5.61 15.12
CA GLN A 89 1.87 -5.88 16.45
C GLN A 89 2.94 -5.55 17.48
N CYS A 90 2.68 -4.61 18.37
CA CYS A 90 3.74 -4.03 19.22
C CYS A 90 4.03 -4.91 20.44
N ASN A 91 5.31 -5.08 20.76
CA ASN A 91 5.86 -5.67 21.97
C ASN A 91 5.15 -6.98 22.37
N THR A 92 5.13 -7.95 21.46
CA THR A 92 4.49 -9.24 21.68
C THR A 92 5.24 -10.40 21.03
N LEU A 93 5.36 -11.52 21.76
CA LEU A 93 5.81 -12.81 21.21
C LEU A 93 4.65 -13.73 20.82
N THR A 94 3.42 -13.22 20.92
CA THR A 94 2.19 -13.92 20.57
C THR A 94 1.25 -12.99 19.79
N PRO A 95 1.68 -12.49 18.61
CA PRO A 95 0.89 -11.54 17.84
C PRO A 95 -0.43 -12.15 17.37
N VAL A 96 -1.49 -11.34 17.40
CA VAL A 96 -2.80 -11.67 16.85
C VAL A 96 -3.13 -10.60 15.82
N TRP A 97 -3.15 -10.97 14.54
CA TRP A 97 -3.49 -10.05 13.46
C TRP A 97 -4.99 -10.11 13.16
N ASN A 98 -5.56 -11.32 13.05
CA ASN A 98 -6.94 -11.54 12.57
C ASN A 98 -7.26 -10.77 11.27
N GLU A 99 -6.28 -10.63 10.40
CA GLU A 99 -6.40 -9.91 9.15
C GLU A 99 -6.86 -10.85 8.02
N THR A 100 -7.58 -10.31 7.05
CA THR A 100 -8.15 -11.09 5.94
C THR A 100 -7.65 -10.62 4.59
N TRP A 101 -7.53 -11.56 3.65
CA TRP A 101 -7.09 -11.31 2.28
C TRP A 101 -7.92 -12.15 1.30
N GLN A 102 -8.52 -11.49 0.33
CA GLN A 102 -9.42 -12.06 -0.67
C GLN A 102 -8.79 -11.91 -2.03
N VAL A 103 -8.65 -13.04 -2.74
CA VAL A 103 -8.01 -13.09 -4.05
C VAL A 103 -8.82 -14.02 -4.94
N LYS A 104 -9.22 -13.53 -6.10
CA LYS A 104 -9.92 -14.31 -7.11
C LYS A 104 -8.93 -14.98 -8.05
N ASN A 105 -9.41 -16.05 -8.70
CA ASN A 105 -8.74 -16.63 -9.87
C ASN A 105 -7.33 -17.13 -9.56
N VAL A 106 -7.14 -17.80 -8.42
CA VAL A 106 -5.85 -18.35 -8.01
C VAL A 106 -5.73 -19.80 -8.50
N PRO A 107 -4.65 -20.20 -9.20
CA PRO A 107 -4.43 -21.59 -9.55
C PRO A 107 -4.45 -22.48 -8.29
N THR A 108 -5.10 -23.64 -8.35
CA THR A 108 -5.12 -24.57 -7.20
C THR A 108 -3.75 -25.10 -6.81
N SER A 109 -2.74 -24.93 -7.68
CA SER A 109 -1.35 -25.28 -7.41
C SER A 109 -0.51 -24.16 -6.82
N ALA A 110 -1.07 -22.97 -6.63
CA ALA A 110 -0.34 -21.84 -6.08
C ALA A 110 0.17 -22.13 -4.66
N ALA A 111 1.31 -21.53 -4.33
CA ALA A 111 1.90 -21.56 -3.02
C ALA A 111 1.69 -20.23 -2.29
N LEU A 112 1.41 -20.31 -1.01
CA LEU A 112 1.39 -19.17 -0.08
C LEU A 112 2.70 -19.17 0.71
N SER A 113 3.58 -18.21 0.41
CA SER A 113 4.82 -17.99 1.15
C SER A 113 4.64 -16.86 2.15
N VAL A 114 5.01 -17.08 3.41
CA VAL A 114 4.90 -16.06 4.47
C VAL A 114 6.27 -15.83 5.09
N VAL A 115 6.66 -14.56 5.21
CA VAL A 115 7.92 -14.12 5.83
C VAL A 115 7.60 -13.18 6.97
N LEU A 116 7.97 -13.57 8.18
CA LEU A 116 7.84 -12.77 9.41
C LEU A 116 9.10 -11.95 9.63
N ARG A 117 8.90 -10.71 10.05
CA ARG A 117 9.95 -9.75 10.37
C ARG A 117 9.62 -9.03 11.67
N ASP A 118 10.66 -8.61 12.36
CA ASP A 118 10.57 -7.77 13.53
C ASP A 118 10.82 -6.30 13.15
N LYS A 119 10.00 -5.39 13.68
CA LYS A 119 10.05 -3.98 13.32
C LYS A 119 10.91 -3.21 14.33
N ASP A 120 12.18 -3.00 13.98
CA ASP A 120 13.09 -2.20 14.80
C ASP A 120 12.92 -0.69 14.53
N GLU A 121 12.46 0.08 15.52
CA GLU A 121 12.43 1.54 15.41
C GLU A 121 13.85 2.12 15.35
N GLY A 122 14.16 2.86 14.27
CA GLY A 122 15.45 3.53 14.07
C GLY A 122 16.50 2.69 13.32
N ALA A 123 16.24 1.42 13.04
CA ALA A 123 17.10 0.62 12.17
C ALA A 123 16.76 0.82 10.68
N LEU A 124 17.77 0.67 9.81
CA LEU A 124 17.58 0.73 8.34
C LEU A 124 16.92 -0.53 7.77
N THR A 125 16.98 -1.64 8.50
CA THR A 125 16.46 -2.94 8.08
C THR A 125 15.81 -3.64 9.25
N ASP A 126 14.65 -4.22 8.99
CA ASP A 126 13.87 -5.01 9.95
C ASP A 126 14.43 -6.43 10.08
N ASP A 127 14.57 -6.91 11.31
CA ASP A 127 15.13 -8.21 11.63
C ASP A 127 14.28 -9.38 11.10
N PHE A 128 14.94 -10.42 10.60
CA PHE A 128 14.26 -11.60 10.08
C PHE A 128 13.91 -12.56 11.23
N ILE A 129 12.61 -12.79 11.45
CA ILE A 129 12.13 -13.75 12.45
C ILE A 129 12.15 -15.16 11.86
N GLY A 130 11.53 -15.33 10.69
CA GLY A 130 11.37 -16.64 10.06
C GLY A 130 10.44 -16.62 8.86
N LYS A 131 10.26 -17.77 8.23
CA LYS A 131 9.39 -17.95 7.07
C LYS A 131 8.75 -19.33 7.05
N PHE A 132 7.69 -19.49 6.26
CA PHE A 132 7.14 -20.77 5.89
C PHE A 132 6.47 -20.69 4.52
N GLU A 133 6.16 -21.85 3.95
CA GLU A 133 5.40 -21.98 2.72
C GLU A 133 4.30 -23.04 2.91
N THR A 134 3.12 -22.80 2.35
CA THR A 134 2.00 -23.75 2.42
C THR A 134 1.17 -23.70 1.15
N THR A 135 0.38 -24.74 0.92
CA THR A 135 -0.57 -24.81 -0.20
C THR A 135 -1.79 -23.92 0.06
N VAL A 136 -2.47 -23.51 -1.01
CA VAL A 136 -3.75 -22.78 -0.94
C VAL A 136 -4.96 -23.69 -0.67
N TYR A 137 -4.76 -24.96 -0.33
CA TYR A 137 -5.88 -25.86 0.00
C TYR A 137 -6.65 -25.38 1.23
N PRO A 138 -8.00 -25.47 1.20
CA PRO A 138 -8.85 -24.97 2.27
C PRO A 138 -8.65 -25.75 3.57
N GLY A 139 -8.83 -25.05 4.69
CA GLY A 139 -8.69 -25.58 6.04
C GLY A 139 -7.95 -24.63 6.97
N THR A 140 -8.06 -24.92 8.26
CA THR A 140 -7.21 -24.30 9.29
C THR A 140 -5.84 -24.96 9.26
N LYS A 141 -4.79 -24.14 9.22
CA LYS A 141 -3.40 -24.58 9.17
C LYS A 141 -2.66 -24.07 10.39
N GLU A 142 -1.93 -24.98 11.02
CA GLU A 142 -0.91 -24.70 12.01
C GLU A 142 0.43 -24.98 11.34
N VAL A 143 1.26 -23.94 11.18
CA VAL A 143 2.51 -24.03 10.41
C VAL A 143 3.69 -23.61 11.28
N GLU A 144 4.75 -24.40 11.26
CA GLU A 144 5.98 -24.08 11.96
C GLU A 144 6.74 -22.95 11.24
N ILE A 145 7.16 -21.94 12.00
CA ILE A 145 7.97 -20.83 11.49
C ILE A 145 9.44 -21.28 11.47
N GLN A 146 10.05 -21.22 10.29
CA GLN A 146 11.44 -21.62 10.08
C GLN A 146 12.37 -20.40 10.03
N GLY A 147 13.37 -20.39 10.91
CA GLY A 147 14.47 -19.43 10.91
C GLY A 147 15.53 -19.72 9.84
N PRO A 148 16.66 -19.00 9.87
CA PRO A 148 17.75 -19.19 8.91
C PRO A 148 18.31 -20.61 8.90
N VAL A 149 18.59 -21.13 7.69
CA VAL A 149 19.15 -22.46 7.47
C VAL A 149 20.55 -22.54 8.12
N GLY A 150 20.79 -23.58 8.93
CA GLY A 150 22.10 -23.85 9.54
C GLY A 150 22.25 -23.46 11.03
N LEU A 151 21.23 -22.87 11.65
CA LEU A 151 21.22 -22.61 13.09
C LEU A 151 20.63 -23.80 13.89
N ARG A 152 21.20 -24.04 15.08
CA ARG A 152 20.86 -25.16 15.99
C ARG A 152 19.39 -25.21 16.43
N HIS A 153 18.66 -24.10 16.26
CA HIS A 153 17.23 -23.95 16.53
C HIS A 153 16.53 -23.25 15.35
N SER A 154 16.21 -24.02 14.31
CA SER A 154 15.49 -23.51 13.13
C SER A 154 14.02 -23.24 13.42
N LYS A 155 13.43 -23.83 14.46
CA LYS A 155 12.05 -23.54 14.87
C LYS A 155 11.96 -22.20 15.58
N ARG A 156 11.15 -21.28 15.07
CA ARG A 156 10.98 -19.89 15.55
C ARG A 156 9.53 -19.56 15.91
N GLY A 157 8.76 -20.57 16.32
CA GLY A 157 7.37 -20.42 16.73
C GLY A 157 6.38 -21.14 15.81
N THR A 158 5.10 -20.86 16.02
CA THR A 158 3.98 -21.46 15.27
C THR A 158 3.09 -20.35 14.75
N PHE A 159 2.62 -20.47 13.50
CA PHE A 159 1.70 -19.55 12.84
C PHE A 159 0.37 -20.24 12.55
N TRP A 160 -0.75 -19.54 12.78
CA TRP A 160 -2.09 -20.03 12.44
C TRP A 160 -2.71 -19.20 11.33
N LEU A 161 -3.26 -19.88 10.34
CA LEU A 161 -4.12 -19.27 9.32
C LEU A 161 -5.28 -20.18 8.96
N LYS A 162 -6.32 -19.60 8.37
CA LYS A 162 -7.45 -20.33 7.80
C LYS A 162 -7.59 -19.95 6.33
N ILE A 163 -7.70 -20.95 5.47
CA ILE A 163 -8.01 -20.73 4.05
C ILE A 163 -9.39 -21.30 3.76
N GLU A 164 -10.24 -20.50 3.13
CA GLU A 164 -11.47 -20.95 2.48
C GLU A 164 -11.30 -20.74 0.97
N SER A 165 -11.84 -21.67 0.19
CA SER A 165 -11.72 -21.62 -1.27
C SER A 165 -13.04 -22.00 -1.93
N SER A 166 -13.40 -21.31 -3.01
CA SER A 166 -14.52 -21.68 -3.88
C SER A 166 -14.05 -21.75 -5.34
N PRO A 167 -14.61 -22.61 -6.20
CA PRO A 167 -14.24 -22.64 -7.61
C PRO A 167 -14.44 -21.27 -8.27
N SER A 168 -13.41 -20.78 -8.96
CA SER A 168 -13.56 -19.55 -9.75
C SER A 168 -14.53 -19.78 -10.90
N ARG A 169 -15.28 -18.76 -11.28
CA ARG A 169 -16.21 -18.85 -12.41
C ARG A 169 -15.41 -19.10 -13.70
N GLY A 170 -15.85 -20.06 -14.51
CA GLY A 170 -15.18 -20.46 -15.76
C GLY A 170 -15.31 -19.43 -16.89
N ASP A 171 -14.79 -18.22 -16.67
CA ASP A 171 -14.73 -17.15 -17.66
C ASP A 171 -13.49 -17.34 -18.56
N PRO A 172 -13.61 -17.36 -19.90
CA PRO A 172 -12.47 -17.37 -20.81
C PRO A 172 -11.54 -16.13 -20.68
N ASN A 173 -12.00 -15.03 -20.07
CA ASN A 173 -11.21 -13.81 -19.80
C ASN A 173 -10.72 -13.72 -18.34
N LEU A 174 -10.65 -14.85 -17.64
CA LEU A 174 -10.26 -14.91 -16.23
C LEU A 174 -8.86 -14.31 -16.02
N LEU A 175 -8.80 -13.21 -15.26
CA LEU A 175 -7.56 -12.54 -14.85
C LEU A 175 -6.99 -13.25 -13.62
N PRO A 176 -5.87 -13.98 -13.74
CA PRO A 176 -5.31 -14.73 -12.62
C PRO A 176 -4.78 -13.81 -11.52
N TYR A 177 -4.87 -14.26 -10.26
CA TYR A 177 -4.40 -13.51 -9.09
C TYR A 177 -4.99 -12.10 -9.00
N LEU A 178 -6.31 -12.02 -8.98
CA LEU A 178 -7.01 -10.75 -8.91
C LEU A 178 -7.28 -10.38 -7.44
N PHE A 179 -6.74 -9.25 -6.98
CA PHE A 179 -7.07 -8.73 -5.65
C PHE A 179 -8.57 -8.38 -5.54
N ASP A 180 -9.23 -8.95 -4.54
CA ASP A 180 -10.67 -8.78 -4.29
C ASP A 180 -10.97 -8.20 -2.90
N GLY A 181 -9.95 -7.77 -2.17
CA GLY A 181 -10.08 -7.05 -0.92
C GLY A 181 -9.65 -7.81 0.34
N PRO A 182 -10.09 -7.34 1.51
CA PRO A 182 -10.74 -6.05 1.71
C PRO A 182 -9.76 -4.88 1.44
N ILE A 183 -10.26 -3.64 1.31
CA ILE A 183 -9.44 -2.48 0.91
C ILE A 183 -8.62 -2.02 2.12
N HIS A 184 -7.42 -2.58 2.25
CA HIS A 184 -6.51 -2.24 3.34
C HIS A 184 -5.74 -0.96 3.06
N TYR A 185 -5.57 -0.14 4.09
CA TYR A 185 -4.71 1.03 4.04
C TYR A 185 -3.65 1.02 5.15
N SER A 186 -2.53 1.66 4.85
CA SER A 186 -1.55 2.08 5.84
C SER A 186 -1.34 3.59 5.75
N ARG A 187 -1.42 4.25 6.89
CA ARG A 187 -1.05 5.65 7.08
C ARG A 187 0.30 5.68 7.76
N HIS A 188 1.25 6.27 7.06
CA HIS A 188 2.62 6.43 7.52
C HIS A 188 2.79 7.86 8.03
N SER A 189 3.08 7.99 9.31
CA SER A 189 3.50 9.24 9.95
C SER A 189 4.94 9.02 10.39
N SER A 190 5.91 9.57 9.67
CA SER A 190 7.32 9.31 9.95
C SER A 190 7.86 10.29 11.00
N PRO A 191 8.21 9.83 12.22
CA PRO A 191 8.78 10.71 13.25
C PRO A 191 10.17 11.21 12.84
N THR A 192 10.91 10.41 12.06
CA THR A 192 12.20 10.81 11.46
C THR A 192 12.02 11.98 10.50
N VAL A 193 10.96 11.95 9.68
CA VAL A 193 10.59 13.09 8.83
C VAL A 193 10.19 14.30 9.66
N GLY A 194 9.39 14.13 10.71
CA GLY A 194 9.03 15.20 11.63
C GLY A 194 10.24 15.82 12.34
N ALA A 195 11.21 15.01 12.74
CA ALA A 195 12.46 15.46 13.38
C ALA A 195 13.39 16.19 12.41
N LEU A 196 13.54 15.69 11.17
CA LEU A 196 14.40 16.31 10.17
C LEU A 196 13.87 17.68 9.69
N THR A 197 12.54 17.86 9.68
CA THR A 197 11.85 19.07 9.22
C THR A 197 11.62 20.11 10.33
N LYS A 198 12.01 19.83 11.59
CA LYS A 198 11.79 20.69 12.78
C LYS A 198 10.33 21.13 13.01
N LEU A 199 9.35 20.48 12.38
CA LEU A 199 7.94 20.83 12.50
C LEU A 199 7.28 19.94 13.56
N ARG A 200 6.67 20.57 14.57
CA ARG A 200 6.10 19.92 15.76
C ARG A 200 4.77 19.21 15.52
N ASP A 201 4.37 19.03 14.26
CA ASP A 201 3.04 18.54 13.91
C ASP A 201 3.10 17.30 13.03
N ASP A 202 2.82 16.14 13.63
CA ASP A 202 2.73 14.83 12.97
C ASP A 202 1.66 14.82 11.85
N ARG A 203 0.77 15.81 11.81
CA ARG A 203 -0.29 16.00 10.81
C ARG A 203 0.25 16.47 9.45
N LEU A 204 1.41 17.12 9.41
CA LEU A 204 1.99 17.69 8.19
C LEU A 204 2.77 16.66 7.34
N TYR A 205 2.83 15.39 7.76
CA TYR A 205 3.71 14.37 7.17
C TYR A 205 3.06 13.00 6.94
N SER A 206 1.74 12.95 6.82
CA SER A 206 1.05 11.69 6.57
C SER A 206 1.12 11.30 5.09
N THR A 207 1.50 10.06 4.84
CA THR A 207 1.41 9.43 3.52
C THR A 207 0.54 8.20 3.62
N TRP A 208 -0.34 8.01 2.65
CA TRP A 208 -1.25 6.89 2.60
C TRP A 208 -0.84 5.93 1.49
N LYS A 209 -0.98 4.64 1.77
CA LYS A 209 -0.94 3.55 0.80
C LYS A 209 -2.19 2.71 0.97
N ILE A 210 -2.92 2.49 -0.11
CA ILE A 210 -4.19 1.77 -0.13
C ILE A 210 -4.15 0.75 -1.24
N TYR A 211 -4.40 -0.52 -0.93
CA TYR A 211 -4.58 -1.55 -1.96
C TYR A 211 -6.00 -1.45 -2.52
N ILE A 212 -6.11 -1.17 -3.81
CA ILE A 212 -7.40 -0.90 -4.45
C ILE A 212 -7.77 -2.02 -5.43
N LYS A 213 -9.06 -2.34 -5.49
CA LYS A 213 -9.62 -3.36 -6.39
C LYS A 213 -9.78 -2.80 -7.80
N GLY A 214 -9.80 -3.71 -8.78
CA GLY A 214 -10.26 -3.40 -10.13
C GLY A 214 -9.20 -2.87 -11.10
N ILE A 215 -7.93 -2.72 -10.68
CA ILE A 215 -6.86 -2.19 -11.56
C ILE A 215 -6.75 -3.01 -12.86
N PRO A 216 -6.58 -4.34 -12.81
CA PRO A 216 -6.48 -5.14 -14.04
C PRO A 216 -7.72 -5.05 -14.93
N GLN A 217 -8.92 -4.97 -14.35
CA GLN A 217 -10.17 -4.91 -15.12
C GLN A 217 -10.37 -3.57 -15.82
N ILE A 218 -10.07 -2.46 -15.13
CA ILE A 218 -10.36 -1.11 -15.62
C ILE A 218 -9.23 -0.61 -16.54
N PHE A 219 -7.97 -0.83 -16.14
CA PHE A 219 -6.81 -0.35 -16.90
C PHE A 219 -6.26 -1.40 -17.88
N GLY A 220 -6.51 -2.70 -17.65
CA GLY A 220 -5.86 -3.76 -18.45
C GLY A 220 -4.34 -3.66 -18.38
N GLU A 221 -3.68 -3.70 -19.53
CA GLU A 221 -2.23 -3.48 -19.66
C GLU A 221 -1.84 -2.00 -19.82
N GLN A 222 -2.80 -1.08 -19.79
CA GLN A 222 -2.54 0.35 -20.02
C GLN A 222 -1.71 0.93 -18.86
N VAL A 223 -0.61 1.61 -19.22
CA VAL A 223 0.28 2.33 -18.30
C VAL A 223 0.65 3.68 -18.89
N GLN A 224 1.12 4.59 -18.04
CA GLN A 224 1.51 5.97 -18.37
C GLN A 224 3.02 6.11 -18.11
N PRO A 225 3.86 6.21 -19.15
CA PRO A 225 5.30 6.34 -18.98
C PRO A 225 5.66 7.73 -18.44
N TRP A 226 6.88 7.87 -17.92
CA TRP A 226 7.39 9.18 -17.52
C TRP A 226 7.46 10.16 -18.71
N ASN A 227 7.24 11.44 -18.44
CA ASN A 227 7.18 12.51 -19.42
C ASN A 227 8.59 12.87 -19.93
N ARG A 228 8.93 12.37 -21.12
CA ARG A 228 10.22 12.64 -21.78
C ARG A 228 10.43 14.08 -22.23
N LYS A 229 9.40 14.93 -22.18
CA LYS A 229 9.49 16.36 -22.55
C LYS A 229 9.67 17.26 -21.33
N TYR A 230 9.58 16.73 -20.11
CA TYR A 230 9.69 17.51 -18.89
C TYR A 230 11.09 17.42 -18.30
N ALA A 231 11.78 18.56 -18.18
CA ALA A 231 13.18 18.62 -17.75
C ALA A 231 13.42 17.96 -16.39
N ALA A 232 12.53 18.17 -15.41
CA ALA A 232 12.69 17.54 -14.10
C ALA A 232 12.42 16.02 -14.11
N ALA A 233 11.60 15.51 -15.04
CA ALA A 233 11.49 14.06 -15.23
C ALA A 233 12.74 13.50 -15.94
N GLN A 234 13.29 14.22 -16.91
CA GLN A 234 14.54 13.84 -17.57
C GLN A 234 15.69 13.72 -16.57
N THR A 235 15.85 14.64 -15.61
CA THR A 235 16.93 14.53 -14.60
C THR A 235 16.79 13.30 -13.70
N ILE A 236 15.57 12.78 -13.53
CA ILE A 236 15.30 11.56 -12.76
C ILE A 236 15.57 10.31 -13.61
N PHE A 237 15.10 10.26 -14.85
CA PHE A 237 15.06 9.03 -15.65
C PHE A 237 16.12 8.95 -16.76
N GLN A 238 16.81 10.05 -17.06
CA GLN A 238 17.71 10.17 -18.20
C GLN A 238 18.99 10.93 -17.86
N GLY A 239 20.09 10.53 -18.49
CA GLY A 239 21.37 11.23 -18.38
C GLY A 239 22.27 10.72 -17.25
N PRO A 240 23.50 11.26 -17.17
CA PRO A 240 24.58 10.70 -16.36
C PRO A 240 24.37 10.81 -14.85
N THR A 241 23.55 11.76 -14.39
CA THR A 241 23.26 11.99 -12.96
C THR A 241 21.99 11.27 -12.46
N SER A 242 21.21 10.68 -13.37
CA SER A 242 19.90 10.07 -13.07
C SER A 242 19.93 9.01 -11.98
N LEU A 243 21.00 8.20 -11.92
CA LEU A 243 21.14 7.16 -10.90
C LEU A 243 21.24 7.74 -9.48
N ALA A 244 22.02 8.81 -9.31
CA ALA A 244 22.18 9.47 -8.01
C ALA A 244 20.87 10.14 -7.58
N VAL A 245 20.20 10.83 -8.52
CA VAL A 245 18.88 11.44 -8.29
C VAL A 245 17.85 10.39 -7.87
N ARG A 246 17.74 9.27 -8.61
CA ARG A 246 16.83 8.17 -8.25
C ARG A 246 17.18 7.56 -6.91
N SER A 247 18.46 7.36 -6.60
CA SER A 247 18.88 6.79 -5.31
C SER A 247 18.41 7.65 -4.13
N GLY A 248 18.51 8.98 -4.25
CA GLY A 248 18.00 9.92 -3.24
C GLY A 248 16.48 9.88 -3.11
N ILE A 249 15.75 9.90 -4.23
CA ILE A 249 14.27 9.80 -4.21
C ILE A 249 13.82 8.45 -3.64
N GLN A 250 14.45 7.34 -4.01
CA GLN A 250 14.14 6.01 -3.50
C GLN A 250 14.45 5.87 -2.01
N ALA A 251 15.50 6.55 -1.51
CA ALA A 251 15.75 6.65 -0.08
C ALA A 251 14.62 7.43 0.62
N GLY A 252 14.19 8.56 0.06
CA GLY A 252 13.01 9.29 0.53
C GLY A 252 11.73 8.43 0.53
N HIS A 253 11.51 7.66 -0.53
CA HIS A 253 10.37 6.74 -0.65
C HIS A 253 10.39 5.71 0.49
N ARG A 254 11.55 5.08 0.74
CA ARG A 254 11.71 4.12 1.84
C ARG A 254 11.42 4.75 3.19
N MET A 255 11.82 6.01 3.41
CA MET A 255 11.54 6.73 4.66
C MET A 255 10.05 7.09 4.80
N LEU A 256 9.38 7.48 3.72
CA LEU A 256 7.95 7.81 3.72
C LEU A 256 7.07 6.60 3.98
N TYR A 257 7.37 5.49 3.32
CA TYR A 257 6.62 4.25 3.44
C TYR A 257 7.23 3.29 4.47
N ALA A 258 8.19 3.76 5.27
CA ALA A 258 8.73 3.00 6.38
C ALA A 258 7.58 2.62 7.33
N ARG A 259 7.60 1.36 7.76
CA ARG A 259 6.72 0.90 8.83
C ARG A 259 7.32 1.35 10.16
N THR A 260 6.47 1.78 11.07
CA THR A 260 6.79 2.09 12.46
C THR A 260 5.63 1.59 13.32
N VAL A 261 5.82 1.44 14.63
CA VAL A 261 4.73 1.09 15.55
C VAL A 261 3.66 2.19 15.66
N LYS A 262 3.97 3.40 15.16
CA LYS A 262 3.04 4.55 15.11
C LYS A 262 2.21 4.61 13.82
N ASN A 263 2.44 3.71 12.87
CA ASN A 263 1.66 3.70 11.64
C ASN A 263 0.20 3.35 11.94
N GLY A 264 -0.72 4.07 11.30
CA GLY A 264 -2.13 3.72 11.30
C GLY A 264 -2.40 2.62 10.28
N PHE A 265 -3.16 1.60 10.64
CA PHE A 265 -3.64 0.57 9.72
C PHE A 265 -5.15 0.46 9.82
N GLY A 266 -5.80 0.08 8.72
CA GLY A 266 -7.23 -0.14 8.73
C GLY A 266 -7.76 -0.68 7.41
N VAL A 267 -9.09 -0.84 7.38
CA VAL A 267 -9.84 -1.35 6.23
C VAL A 267 -10.92 -0.34 5.87
N ILE A 268 -11.07 -0.05 4.59
CA ILE A 268 -12.20 0.73 4.07
C ILE A 268 -13.35 -0.24 3.78
N GLN A 269 -14.42 -0.15 4.57
CA GLN A 269 -15.63 -0.96 4.42
C GLN A 269 -16.88 -0.10 4.17
N SER A 270 -16.79 1.20 4.44
CA SER A 270 -17.88 2.16 4.35
C SER A 270 -17.37 3.56 3.97
N SER A 271 -18.29 4.45 3.63
CA SER A 271 -17.98 5.86 3.39
C SER A 271 -17.36 6.56 4.61
N LYS A 272 -17.79 6.19 5.81
CA LYS A 272 -17.26 6.72 7.07
C LYS A 272 -15.76 6.45 7.22
N ASP A 273 -15.27 5.31 6.73
CA ASP A 273 -13.85 4.97 6.79
C ASP A 273 -13.03 5.88 5.87
N VAL A 274 -13.55 6.22 4.69
CA VAL A 274 -12.92 7.16 3.76
C VAL A 274 -12.93 8.59 4.33
N ILE A 275 -14.03 9.01 4.95
CA ILE A 275 -14.12 10.30 5.64
C ILE A 275 -13.04 10.39 6.73
N ASN A 276 -12.97 9.38 7.60
CA ASN A 276 -11.96 9.32 8.67
C ASN A 276 -10.52 9.29 8.14
N LEU A 277 -10.28 8.65 6.98
CA LEU A 277 -8.98 8.60 6.34
C LEU A 277 -8.47 10.00 5.96
N LEU A 278 -9.37 10.89 5.53
CA LEU A 278 -9.09 12.25 5.06
C LEU A 278 -9.21 13.31 6.17
N HIS A 279 -9.49 12.91 7.42
CA HIS A 279 -9.49 13.83 8.55
C HIS A 279 -8.09 14.38 8.86
N GLY A 280 -8.03 15.68 9.11
CA GLY A 280 -6.77 16.40 9.36
C GLY A 280 -6.18 16.23 10.75
N GLY A 281 -6.83 15.50 11.66
CA GLY A 281 -6.43 15.40 13.08
C GLY A 281 -6.81 16.64 13.91
N THR A 282 -6.61 16.58 15.23
CA THR A 282 -6.99 17.67 16.16
C THR A 282 -6.11 18.90 16.02
N HIS A 283 -6.66 20.04 15.59
CA HIS A 283 -5.96 21.34 15.66
C HIS A 283 -6.20 21.99 17.02
N ARG A 284 -5.13 22.29 17.76
CA ARG A 284 -5.21 23.12 18.97
C ARG A 284 -4.81 24.55 18.61
N SER A 285 -5.74 25.48 18.77
CA SER A 285 -5.45 26.91 18.62
C SER A 285 -4.36 27.33 19.61
N SER A 286 -3.30 27.96 19.11
CA SER A 286 -2.19 28.48 19.92
C SER A 286 -2.60 29.66 20.82
N ALA A 287 -3.76 30.27 20.57
CA ALA A 287 -4.23 31.46 21.30
C ALA A 287 -5.12 31.14 22.50
N ASP A 288 -5.93 30.06 22.44
CA ASP A 288 -6.93 29.74 23.47
C ASP A 288 -6.99 28.24 23.83
N GLY A 289 -6.20 27.38 23.19
CA GLY A 289 -6.20 25.94 23.43
C GLY A 289 -7.45 25.21 22.93
N THR A 290 -8.36 25.87 22.23
CA THR A 290 -9.55 25.22 21.67
C THR A 290 -9.17 24.18 20.62
N VAL A 291 -9.76 22.99 20.74
CA VAL A 291 -9.61 21.90 19.77
C VAL A 291 -10.63 22.13 18.68
N SER A 292 -10.19 22.62 17.52
CA SER A 292 -11.10 22.97 16.43
C SER A 292 -10.99 21.97 15.28
N TYR A 293 -12.14 21.59 14.72
CA TYR A 293 -12.32 20.86 13.45
C TYR A 293 -11.63 19.49 13.30
N ALA A 294 -11.31 18.82 14.42
CA ALA A 294 -10.69 17.48 14.42
C ALA A 294 -11.52 16.38 13.72
N HIS A 295 -12.84 16.59 13.65
CA HIS A 295 -13.82 15.67 13.09
C HIS A 295 -14.24 16.06 11.67
N ARG A 296 -13.44 16.88 10.99
CA ARG A 296 -13.70 17.37 9.64
C ARG A 296 -12.71 16.80 8.64
N ILE A 297 -13.18 16.50 7.43
CA ILE A 297 -12.31 16.31 6.28
C ILE A 297 -11.41 17.53 6.11
N LYS A 298 -10.12 17.28 5.91
CA LYS A 298 -9.13 18.33 5.67
C LYS A 298 -9.32 18.88 4.25
N PRO A 299 -9.54 20.20 4.07
CA PRO A 299 -9.58 20.83 2.75
C PRO A 299 -8.15 20.99 2.22
N ALA A 300 -7.56 19.88 1.79
CA ALA A 300 -6.20 19.83 1.28
C ALA A 300 -6.18 19.25 -0.14
N VAL A 301 -5.18 19.66 -0.90
CA VAL A 301 -4.84 19.02 -2.19
C VAL A 301 -3.86 17.89 -1.89
N TYR A 302 -4.04 16.75 -2.54
CA TYR A 302 -3.24 15.55 -2.37
C TYR A 302 -2.62 15.14 -3.70
N THR A 303 -1.31 14.91 -3.72
CA THR A 303 -0.62 14.30 -4.85
C THR A 303 -0.83 12.79 -4.79
N TYR A 304 -1.22 12.14 -5.90
CA TYR A 304 -1.43 10.69 -5.93
C TYR A 304 -0.75 10.00 -7.11
N ILE A 305 -0.46 8.71 -6.93
CA ILE A 305 -0.15 7.75 -8.00
C ILE A 305 -0.97 6.47 -7.81
N ILE A 306 -1.33 5.83 -8.91
CA ILE A 306 -1.80 4.44 -8.94
C ILE A 306 -0.64 3.59 -9.45
N SER A 307 -0.07 2.78 -8.56
CA SER A 307 1.15 2.02 -8.82
C SER A 307 0.90 0.82 -9.74
N THR A 308 1.88 0.52 -10.58
CA THR A 308 1.96 -0.72 -11.36
C THR A 308 2.59 -1.88 -10.58
N ASP A 309 3.28 -1.60 -9.47
CA ASP A 309 4.15 -2.58 -8.81
C ASP A 309 3.37 -3.50 -7.86
N ASP A 310 2.36 -2.96 -7.20
CA ASP A 310 1.65 -3.64 -6.10
C ASP A 310 0.18 -3.24 -5.99
N GLU A 311 -0.40 -2.75 -7.08
CA GLU A 311 -1.84 -2.43 -7.19
C GLU A 311 -2.34 -1.46 -6.11
N SER A 312 -1.49 -0.50 -5.71
CA SER A 312 -1.81 0.47 -4.66
C SER A 312 -2.05 1.90 -5.17
N LEU A 313 -3.05 2.55 -4.59
CA LEU A 313 -3.19 4.00 -4.58
C LEU A 313 -2.30 4.56 -3.46
N ARG A 314 -1.41 5.49 -3.84
CA ARG A 314 -0.44 6.10 -2.94
C ARG A 314 -0.57 7.61 -3.03
N PHE A 315 -0.72 8.28 -1.89
CA PHE A 315 -0.86 9.74 -1.89
C PHE A 315 -0.35 10.40 -0.61
N SER A 316 -0.06 11.69 -0.69
CA SER A 316 0.18 12.58 0.44
C SER A 316 -0.31 13.99 0.11
N GLU A 317 -0.40 14.85 1.12
CA GLU A 317 -0.76 16.25 0.91
C GLU A 317 0.25 16.98 0.01
N THR A 318 -0.26 17.69 -0.98
CA THR A 318 0.53 18.54 -1.87
C THR A 318 1.06 19.72 -1.08
N GLY A 319 2.39 19.83 -1.02
CA GLY A 319 3.03 20.93 -0.31
C GLY A 319 3.24 20.63 1.17
N ALA A 320 3.30 19.37 1.60
CA ALA A 320 3.91 19.06 2.89
C ALA A 320 5.42 19.40 2.86
N ALA A 321 5.96 20.03 3.90
CA ALA A 321 7.33 20.57 3.93
C ALA A 321 8.42 19.53 3.60
N PHE A 322 8.19 18.25 3.91
CA PHE A 322 9.10 17.15 3.56
C PHE A 322 9.26 16.99 2.04
N PHE A 323 8.21 17.29 1.28
CA PHE A 323 8.11 17.02 -0.15
C PHE A 323 8.60 18.18 -1.03
N VAL A 324 8.87 19.35 -0.44
CA VAL A 324 9.28 20.56 -1.18
C VAL A 324 10.66 20.40 -1.81
N ASP A 325 11.54 19.64 -1.15
CA ASP A 325 12.94 19.44 -1.57
C ASP A 325 13.14 18.30 -2.56
N PHE A 326 12.09 17.52 -2.83
CA PHE A 326 12.17 16.40 -3.76
C PHE A 326 11.83 16.86 -5.18
N ALA A 327 12.68 16.46 -6.15
CA ALA A 327 12.55 16.82 -7.56
C ALA A 327 11.20 16.40 -8.19
N SER A 328 10.51 15.41 -7.60
CA SER A 328 9.15 15.05 -7.96
C SER A 328 8.46 14.24 -6.86
N LYS A 329 7.29 14.71 -6.44
CA LYS A 329 6.39 14.00 -5.51
C LYS A 329 5.83 12.72 -6.13
N HIS A 330 5.45 12.76 -7.41
CA HIS A 330 4.96 11.57 -8.12
C HIS A 330 6.05 10.49 -8.24
N ALA A 331 7.29 10.88 -8.56
CA ALA A 331 8.43 9.96 -8.59
C ALA A 331 8.73 9.39 -7.20
N LEU A 332 8.57 10.22 -6.16
CA LEU A 332 8.72 9.79 -4.78
C LEU A 332 7.67 8.74 -4.38
N HIS A 333 6.39 8.93 -4.72
CA HIS A 333 5.36 7.93 -4.44
C HIS A 333 5.50 6.65 -5.28
N SER A 334 5.97 6.78 -6.53
CA SER A 334 6.18 5.66 -7.44
C SER A 334 7.51 4.93 -7.24
N ASN A 335 8.33 5.33 -6.27
CA ASN A 335 9.68 4.78 -6.05
C ASN A 335 10.56 4.86 -7.33
N CYS A 336 10.40 5.94 -8.09
CA CYS A 336 11.02 6.15 -9.40
C CYS A 336 10.67 5.06 -10.43
N ALA A 337 9.43 4.55 -10.43
CA ALA A 337 8.96 3.68 -11.50
C ALA A 337 8.92 4.44 -12.84
N GLU A 338 9.36 3.81 -13.92
CA GLU A 338 9.35 4.42 -15.26
C GLU A 338 7.93 4.61 -15.83
N SER A 339 6.94 3.96 -15.23
CA SER A 339 5.53 4.14 -15.55
C SER A 339 4.64 3.94 -14.33
N VAL A 340 3.42 4.46 -14.41
CA VAL A 340 2.35 4.30 -13.42
C VAL A 340 1.06 3.91 -14.14
N ARG A 341 0.04 3.39 -13.44
CA ARG A 341 -1.29 3.24 -14.03
C ARG A 341 -1.91 4.61 -14.31
N TYR A 342 -1.79 5.51 -13.33
CA TYR A 342 -2.16 6.91 -13.45
C TYR A 342 -1.54 7.75 -12.33
N SER A 343 -1.60 9.07 -12.45
CA SER A 343 -1.12 10.01 -11.43
C SER A 343 -1.69 11.41 -11.63
N GLY A 344 -1.81 12.17 -10.54
CA GLY A 344 -2.26 13.55 -10.60
C GLY A 344 -2.35 14.14 -9.20
N GLU A 345 -3.33 15.02 -9.02
CA GLU A 345 -3.75 15.55 -7.73
C GLU A 345 -5.26 15.32 -7.52
N PHE A 346 -5.69 15.36 -6.27
CA PHE A 346 -7.11 15.39 -5.91
C PHE A 346 -7.35 16.21 -4.65
N HIS A 347 -8.58 16.68 -4.45
CA HIS A 347 -9.01 17.28 -3.19
C HIS A 347 -10.47 16.96 -2.88
N PRO A 348 -10.83 16.77 -1.60
CA PRO A 348 -12.22 16.67 -1.20
C PRO A 348 -12.88 18.05 -1.19
N ARG A 349 -14.17 18.09 -1.55
CA ARG A 349 -15.03 19.26 -1.35
C ARG A 349 -16.48 18.82 -1.08
N PRO A 350 -17.31 19.67 -0.47
CA PRO A 350 -18.76 19.47 -0.48
C PRO A 350 -19.28 19.48 -1.92
N VAL A 351 -20.29 18.67 -2.22
CA VAL A 351 -20.99 18.71 -3.51
C VAL A 351 -21.46 20.14 -3.81
N GLY A 352 -21.14 20.65 -5.00
CA GLY A 352 -21.41 22.04 -5.39
C GLY A 352 -20.34 23.05 -4.95
N GLY A 353 -19.31 22.61 -4.24
CA GLY A 353 -18.17 23.42 -3.84
C GLY A 353 -18.34 24.19 -2.53
N TRP A 354 -17.34 24.99 -2.19
CA TRP A 354 -17.23 25.66 -0.88
C TRP A 354 -18.10 26.90 -0.71
N LYS A 355 -18.66 27.45 -1.79
CA LYS A 355 -19.36 28.75 -1.79
C LYS A 355 -20.60 28.74 -0.88
N ASP A 356 -21.36 27.65 -0.93
CA ASP A 356 -22.63 27.51 -0.21
C ASP A 356 -22.49 26.56 1.01
N PHE A 357 -21.25 26.19 1.37
CA PHE A 357 -20.97 25.29 2.47
C PHE A 357 -21.12 25.98 3.84
N SER A 358 -21.73 25.29 4.81
CA SER A 358 -21.88 25.76 6.18
C SER A 358 -21.09 24.89 7.17
N ASP A 359 -20.23 25.51 7.97
CA ASP A 359 -19.46 24.84 9.03
C ASP A 359 -20.33 24.26 10.17
N ASN A 360 -21.63 24.56 10.19
CA ASN A 360 -22.57 24.04 11.19
C ASN A 360 -23.02 22.60 10.91
N LEU A 361 -22.97 22.13 9.66
CA LEU A 361 -23.45 20.78 9.25
C LEU A 361 -22.46 19.72 9.67
N GLN A 362 -22.79 18.65 10.38
CA GLN A 362 -21.80 17.61 10.75
C GLN A 362 -21.25 16.86 9.52
N ASP A 363 -20.06 16.24 9.61
CA ASP A 363 -19.38 15.66 8.45
C ASP A 363 -20.14 14.50 7.80
N ASP A 364 -20.92 13.77 8.58
CA ASP A 364 -21.83 12.72 8.15
C ASP A 364 -23.12 13.27 7.50
N GLU A 365 -23.43 14.55 7.70
CA GLU A 365 -24.53 15.26 7.03
C GLU A 365 -24.08 15.92 5.72
N VAL A 366 -22.78 16.01 5.46
CA VAL A 366 -22.22 16.62 4.26
C VAL A 366 -22.11 15.58 3.15
N ASN A 367 -22.70 15.88 1.99
CA ASN A 367 -22.44 15.13 0.77
C ASN A 367 -21.07 15.53 0.24
N TRP A 368 -20.08 14.66 0.42
CA TRP A 368 -18.72 14.87 -0.04
C TRP A 368 -18.48 14.34 -1.44
N GLU A 369 -17.65 15.05 -2.20
CA GLU A 369 -17.11 14.60 -3.48
C GLU A 369 -15.58 14.78 -3.52
N LEU A 370 -14.92 14.00 -4.36
CA LEU A 370 -13.50 14.14 -4.68
C LEU A 370 -13.37 14.74 -6.08
N VAL A 371 -12.67 15.86 -6.19
CA VAL A 371 -12.21 16.36 -7.48
C VAL A 371 -10.85 15.73 -7.75
N ILE A 372 -10.69 15.04 -8.88
CA ILE A 372 -9.46 14.34 -9.26
C ILE A 372 -9.01 14.76 -10.66
N ASP A 373 -7.69 14.89 -10.84
CA ASP A 373 -7.11 15.34 -12.10
C ASP A 373 -5.94 14.46 -12.57
N ASN A 374 -5.32 14.88 -13.68
CA ASN A 374 -4.11 14.31 -14.27
C ASN A 374 -2.87 15.22 -14.13
N ASN A 375 -2.86 16.12 -13.15
CA ASN A 375 -1.80 17.10 -12.91
C ASN A 375 -0.53 16.41 -12.38
N SER A 376 0.29 15.90 -13.30
CA SER A 376 1.62 15.37 -13.00
C SER A 376 2.63 15.82 -14.03
N GLY A 377 3.62 16.62 -13.62
CA GLY A 377 4.75 16.92 -14.50
C GLY A 377 5.58 15.69 -14.84
N THR A 378 5.65 14.72 -13.92
CA THR A 378 6.52 13.53 -14.06
C THR A 378 5.99 12.51 -15.05
N TYR A 379 4.68 12.27 -15.09
CA TYR A 379 4.08 11.29 -15.99
C TYR A 379 3.19 11.92 -17.06
N SER A 380 2.65 13.12 -16.79
CA SER A 380 1.68 13.84 -17.62
C SER A 380 0.65 12.92 -18.30
N PRO A 381 -0.13 12.18 -17.50
CA PRO A 381 -1.02 11.15 -18.04
C PRO A 381 -2.06 11.71 -19.01
N ASP A 382 -2.49 10.86 -19.95
CA ASP A 382 -3.50 11.20 -20.93
C ASP A 382 -4.85 11.52 -20.25
N PRO A 383 -5.43 12.72 -20.44
CA PRO A 383 -6.73 13.08 -19.87
C PRO A 383 -7.86 12.18 -20.36
N ALA A 384 -7.73 11.51 -21.52
CA ALA A 384 -8.75 10.58 -22.02
C ALA A 384 -8.95 9.36 -21.10
N ILE A 385 -8.03 9.09 -20.18
CA ILE A 385 -8.09 7.99 -19.22
C ILE A 385 -8.81 8.39 -17.92
N LEU A 386 -9.02 9.69 -17.66
CA LEU A 386 -9.69 10.18 -16.44
C LEU A 386 -11.02 9.49 -16.10
N PRO A 387 -11.89 9.12 -17.07
CA PRO A 387 -13.11 8.36 -16.76
C PRO A 387 -12.84 7.02 -16.06
N LYS A 388 -11.75 6.32 -16.40
CA LYS A 388 -11.33 5.09 -15.74
C LYS A 388 -10.82 5.35 -14.32
N VAL A 389 -10.18 6.49 -14.11
CA VAL A 389 -9.72 6.93 -12.78
C VAL A 389 -10.92 7.23 -11.89
N LYS A 390 -11.92 7.93 -12.43
CA LYS A 390 -13.21 8.13 -11.74
C LYS A 390 -13.81 6.80 -11.31
N GLU A 391 -13.96 5.86 -12.25
CA GLU A 391 -14.53 4.54 -12.00
C GLU A 391 -13.79 3.77 -10.90
N ILE A 392 -12.45 3.71 -10.95
CA ILE A 392 -11.70 2.95 -9.96
C ILE A 392 -11.72 3.58 -8.57
N ILE A 393 -11.75 4.91 -8.47
CA ILE A 393 -11.87 5.59 -7.18
C ILE A 393 -13.28 5.36 -6.61
N GLU A 394 -14.35 5.53 -7.40
CA GLU A 394 -15.73 5.27 -6.95
C GLU A 394 -15.94 3.81 -6.52
N LEU A 395 -15.28 2.85 -7.19
CA LEU A 395 -15.29 1.44 -6.81
C LEU A 395 -14.71 1.18 -5.41
N ASN A 396 -13.72 1.97 -4.99
CA ASN A 396 -12.95 1.73 -3.78
C ASN A 396 -13.27 2.70 -2.63
N PHE A 397 -13.75 3.90 -2.95
CA PHE A 397 -14.05 4.98 -2.00
C PHE A 397 -15.57 5.12 -1.92
N PHE A 398 -16.21 4.16 -1.25
CA PHE A 398 -17.66 4.08 -1.15
C PHE A 398 -18.29 5.39 -0.67
N GLY A 399 -19.38 5.80 -1.30
CA GLY A 399 -20.16 6.98 -0.90
C GLY A 399 -19.54 8.34 -1.24
N PHE A 400 -18.37 8.38 -1.88
CA PHE A 400 -17.87 9.61 -2.50
C PHE A 400 -18.24 9.63 -3.99
N GLN A 401 -18.79 10.75 -4.44
CA GLN A 401 -18.85 11.04 -5.87
C GLN A 401 -17.48 11.54 -6.33
N VAL A 402 -17.08 11.20 -7.56
CA VAL A 402 -15.80 11.66 -8.11
C VAL A 402 -16.04 12.57 -9.31
N VAL A 403 -15.51 13.79 -9.26
CA VAL A 403 -15.51 14.74 -10.38
C VAL A 403 -14.12 14.71 -11.01
N ALA A 404 -14.00 14.21 -12.23
CA ALA A 404 -12.72 14.09 -12.92
C ALA A 404 -12.56 15.25 -13.91
N LEU A 405 -11.53 16.09 -13.69
CA LEU A 405 -11.27 17.28 -14.50
C LEU A 405 -9.84 17.23 -15.06
N PRO A 406 -9.64 17.50 -16.37
CA PRO A 406 -8.30 17.67 -16.93
C PRO A 406 -7.52 18.80 -16.23
N HIS A 407 -6.20 18.67 -16.17
CA HIS A 407 -5.30 19.62 -15.50
C HIS A 407 -5.40 21.07 -16.04
N ASP A 408 -5.82 21.22 -17.28
CA ASP A 408 -5.99 22.49 -18.01
C ASP A 408 -7.42 23.03 -17.95
N ASP A 409 -8.33 22.34 -17.24
CA ASP A 409 -9.71 22.78 -17.04
C ASP A 409 -9.77 24.00 -16.10
N PRO A 410 -10.38 25.13 -16.52
CA PRO A 410 -10.56 26.30 -15.66
C PRO A 410 -11.35 26.00 -14.38
N GLU A 411 -12.29 25.06 -14.40
CA GLU A 411 -13.07 24.65 -13.23
C GLU A 411 -12.19 23.98 -12.18
N LEU A 412 -11.20 23.18 -12.60
CA LEU A 412 -10.25 22.56 -11.69
C LEU A 412 -9.47 23.63 -10.93
N LYS A 413 -8.93 24.62 -11.64
CA LYS A 413 -8.20 25.74 -11.03
C LYS A 413 -9.07 26.47 -10.00
N ALA A 414 -10.30 26.82 -10.39
CA ALA A 414 -11.25 27.48 -9.49
C ALA A 414 -11.55 26.64 -8.24
N SER A 415 -11.69 25.31 -8.40
CA SER A 415 -11.96 24.42 -7.28
C SER A 415 -10.76 24.28 -6.33
N VAL A 416 -9.54 24.21 -6.86
CA VAL A 416 -8.31 24.14 -6.05
C VAL A 416 -8.13 25.45 -5.28
N ASP A 417 -8.32 26.59 -5.94
CA ASP A 417 -8.21 27.91 -5.32
C ASP A 417 -9.25 28.08 -4.20
N ALA A 418 -10.49 27.61 -4.41
CA ALA A 418 -11.53 27.60 -3.38
C ALA A 418 -11.18 26.69 -2.20
N CYS A 419 -10.61 25.50 -2.44
CA CYS A 419 -10.15 24.59 -1.40
C CYS A 419 -9.08 25.26 -0.52
N ARG A 420 -8.07 25.88 -1.14
CA ARG A 420 -6.99 26.59 -0.44
C ARG A 420 -7.51 27.81 0.33
N ALA A 421 -8.37 28.62 -0.27
CA ALA A 421 -8.97 29.78 0.38
C ALA A 421 -9.80 29.37 1.61
N TYR A 422 -10.54 28.26 1.51
CA TYR A 422 -11.30 27.72 2.62
C TYR A 422 -10.37 27.18 3.74
N ALA A 423 -9.29 26.48 3.39
CA ALA A 423 -8.29 26.02 4.34
C ALA A 423 -7.66 27.17 5.16
N LEU A 424 -7.25 28.25 4.49
CA LEU A 424 -6.68 29.44 5.12
C LEU A 424 -7.68 30.15 6.03
N SER A 425 -8.90 30.37 5.54
CA SER A 425 -9.87 31.23 6.23
C SER A 425 -10.63 30.53 7.36
N LYS A 426 -10.84 29.22 7.28
CA LYS A 426 -11.73 28.48 8.19
C LYS A 426 -11.05 27.37 8.97
N ARG A 427 -9.90 26.86 8.53
CA ARG A 427 -9.25 25.69 9.16
C ARG A 427 -7.96 26.00 9.90
N GLY A 428 -7.57 27.28 10.00
CA GLY A 428 -6.38 27.70 10.73
C GLY A 428 -5.07 27.20 10.09
N VAL A 429 -5.13 26.79 8.83
CA VAL A 429 -3.94 26.43 8.05
C VAL A 429 -3.20 27.73 7.69
N THR A 430 -1.90 27.77 7.95
CA THR A 430 -1.05 28.91 7.60
C THR A 430 -0.64 28.86 6.12
N GLU A 431 -0.32 30.02 5.55
CA GLU A 431 0.15 30.10 4.15
C GLU A 431 1.42 29.25 3.92
N HIS A 432 2.29 29.20 4.93
CA HIS A 432 3.50 28.36 4.95
C HIS A 432 3.19 26.85 4.93
N GLU A 433 2.05 26.41 5.46
CA GLU A 433 1.64 25.00 5.43
C GLU A 433 1.04 24.57 4.09
N LEU A 434 0.43 25.50 3.34
CA LEU A 434 -0.09 25.22 1.99
C LEU A 434 0.98 25.35 0.91
N GLN A 435 1.98 26.20 1.14
CA GLN A 435 3.08 26.46 0.21
C GLN A 435 4.40 26.59 0.97
N PRO A 436 5.00 25.50 1.46
CA PRO A 436 6.29 25.57 2.11
C PRO A 436 7.36 25.86 1.07
N HIS A 437 8.34 26.68 1.48
CA HIS A 437 9.45 27.12 0.64
C HIS A 437 10.74 26.85 1.42
N VAL A 438 11.81 26.49 0.70
CA VAL A 438 13.14 26.35 1.31
C VAL A 438 13.71 27.74 1.56
N THR A 439 14.09 28.02 2.81
CA THR A 439 14.77 29.27 3.14
C THR A 439 16.22 29.25 2.65
N GLU A 440 16.71 30.38 2.13
CA GLU A 440 18.07 30.48 1.58
C GLU A 440 19.13 30.17 2.65
N GLY A 441 19.97 29.15 2.40
CA GLY A 441 20.98 28.67 3.36
C GLY A 441 20.58 27.45 4.20
N GLU A 442 19.36 26.94 4.05
CA GLU A 442 18.89 25.72 4.72
C GLU A 442 19.39 24.46 3.98
N GLU A 443 20.01 23.52 4.71
CA GLU A 443 20.34 22.21 4.14
C GLU A 443 19.06 21.45 3.80
N THR A 444 18.86 21.17 2.52
CA THR A 444 17.70 20.42 2.04
C THR A 444 17.64 19.02 2.63
N LEU A 445 16.42 18.54 2.86
CA LEU A 445 16.15 17.20 3.38
C LEU A 445 16.62 16.12 2.40
N SER A 446 16.49 16.38 1.10
CA SER A 446 17.00 15.50 0.04
C SER A 446 18.52 15.33 0.14
N HIS A 447 19.26 16.39 0.47
CA HIS A 447 20.70 16.34 0.72
C HIS A 447 21.05 15.52 1.97
N ARG A 448 20.31 15.66 3.08
CA ARG A 448 20.53 14.86 4.31
C ARG A 448 20.26 13.37 4.10
N VAL A 449 19.19 13.04 3.37
CA VAL A 449 18.85 11.66 3.00
C VAL A 449 19.93 11.03 2.12
N LEU A 450 20.47 11.79 1.15
CA LEU A 450 21.57 11.34 0.29
C LEU A 450 22.87 11.06 1.09
N MET A 451 23.12 11.84 2.14
CA MET A 451 24.33 11.71 2.97
C MET A 451 24.21 10.64 4.07
N GLY A 452 23.04 10.01 4.25
CA GLY A 452 22.83 8.98 5.27
C GLY A 452 23.00 9.48 6.72
N ILE A 453 22.82 10.78 6.95
CA ILE A 453 23.03 11.39 8.26
C ILE A 453 21.83 11.08 9.17
N PRO A 454 22.02 10.44 10.33
CA PRO A 454 20.94 10.15 11.27
C PRO A 454 20.37 11.45 11.87
N PRO A 455 19.07 11.48 12.23
CA PRO A 455 18.44 12.66 12.80
C PRO A 455 19.11 13.05 14.14
N GLY A 456 19.56 14.30 14.25
CA GLY A 456 20.04 14.89 15.52
C GLY A 456 21.56 15.00 15.71
N SER A 457 22.35 15.04 14.63
CA SER A 457 23.76 15.48 14.70
C SER A 457 23.89 17.00 14.68
#